data_AF-A0A9D6JL75-F1
#
_entry.id   AF-A0A9D6JL75-F1
#
_cell.length_a   1.000
_cell.length_b   1.000
_cell.length_c   1.000
_cell.angle_alpha   90.00
_cell.angle_beta   90.00
_cell.angle_gamma   90.00
#
_symmetry.space_group_name_H-M   'P 1'
#
loop_
_entity.id
_entity.type
_entity.pdbx_description
1 polymer ?
#
loop_
_entity_poly.entity_id
_entity_poly.type
_entity_poly.pdbx_seq_one_letter_code
_entity_poly.pdbx_strand_id
1 'polypeptide(L)' 'MAQQPPLIKDDPLYKLLRDGSIKEFNERKTRGEKADLRGADFHRVDLRGMDADGLDLSNCYFRMCDLRGLDLTKAKLEGA' A
#
# COMPACT_ATOMS: atom_id res chain seq x y z
N MET A 1 -15.18 -14.71 9.85
CA MET A 1 -15.10 -14.01 8.55
C MET A 1 -13.74 -14.34 7.97
N ALA A 2 -13.70 -14.95 6.78
CA ALA A 2 -12.44 -15.48 6.23
C ALA A 2 -11.54 -14.32 5.81
N GLN A 3 -10.46 -14.08 6.54
CA GLN A 3 -9.39 -13.20 6.06
C GLN A 3 -8.75 -13.91 4.86
N GLN A 4 -8.92 -13.35 3.67
CA GLN A 4 -8.21 -13.84 2.48
C GLN A 4 -6.70 -13.74 2.75
N PRO A 5 -5.90 -14.74 2.37
CA PRO A 5 -4.47 -14.70 2.62
C PRO A 5 -3.85 -13.47 1.92
N PRO A 6 -2.87 -12.81 2.56
CA PRO A 6 -2.16 -11.69 1.93
C PRO A 6 -1.62 -12.09 0.56
N LEU A 7 -1.88 -11.26 -0.45
CA LEU A 7 -1.51 -11.55 -1.83
C LEU A 7 -0.36 -10.65 -2.28
N ILE A 8 0.66 -11.26 -2.88
CA ILE A 8 1.62 -10.54 -3.71
C ILE A 8 0.91 -10.19 -5.01
N LYS A 9 0.66 -8.90 -5.24
CA LYS A 9 -0.02 -8.42 -6.45
C LYS A 9 0.96 -8.38 -7.62
N ASP A 10 0.45 -8.59 -8.83
CA ASP A 10 1.23 -8.33 -10.06
C ASP A 10 1.19 -6.85 -10.47
N ASP A 11 0.39 -6.04 -9.78
CA ASP A 11 0.19 -4.62 -10.04
C ASP A 11 1.52 -3.85 -10.06
N PRO A 12 1.77 -3.02 -11.08
CA PRO A 12 3.05 -2.33 -11.22
C PRO A 12 3.27 -1.28 -10.14
N LEU A 13 2.23 -0.64 -9.59
CA LEU A 13 2.36 0.29 -8.47
C LEU A 13 2.66 -0.47 -7.17
N TYR A 14 2.05 -1.63 -6.96
CA TYR A 14 2.41 -2.51 -5.84
C TYR A 14 3.89 -2.96 -5.90
N LYS A 15 4.40 -3.31 -7.09
CA LYS A 15 5.81 -3.68 -7.27
C LYS A 15 6.76 -2.54 -6.88
N LEU A 16 6.42 -1.29 -7.23
CA LEU A 16 7.20 -0.12 -6.80
C LEU A 16 7.27 0.01 -5.29
N LEU A 17 6.16 -0.24 -4.58
CA LEU A 17 6.15 -0.21 -3.12
C LEU A 17 7.03 -1.32 -2.54
N ARG A 18 7.02 -2.52 -3.13
CA ARG A 18 7.87 -3.65 -2.72
C ARG A 18 9.36 -3.39 -2.95
N ASP A 19 9.69 -2.69 -4.04
CA ASP A 19 11.07 -2.33 -4.37
C ASP A 19 11.57 -1.12 -3.56
N GLY A 20 10.71 -0.48 -2.76
CA GLY A 20 11.02 0.73 -1.99
C GLY A 20 11.03 2.01 -2.83
N SER A 21 10.53 1.96 -4.06
CA SER A 21 10.42 3.08 -4.99
C SER A 21 9.23 3.99 -4.68
N ILE A 22 9.21 4.55 -3.47
CA ILE A 22 8.10 5.38 -2.95
C ILE A 22 7.91 6.65 -3.78
N LYS A 23 9.00 7.29 -4.20
CA LYS A 23 8.94 8.49 -5.05
C LYS A 23 8.21 8.22 -6.36
N GLU A 24 8.54 7.12 -7.02
CA GLU A 24 7.93 6.75 -8.29
C GLU A 24 6.48 6.34 -8.12
N PHE A 25 6.14 5.60 -7.05
CA PHE A 25 4.75 5.30 -6.71
C PHE A 25 3.91 6.58 -6.57
N ASN A 26 4.42 7.57 -5.83
CA ASN A 26 3.73 8.84 -5.62
C ASN A 26 3.54 9.60 -6.94
N GLU A 27 4.58 9.68 -7.78
CA GLU A 27 4.49 10.33 -9.09
C GLU A 27 3.43 9.67 -9.99
N ARG A 28 3.39 8.32 -10.04
CA ARG A 28 2.40 7.56 -10.81
C ARG A 28 0.99 7.79 -10.31
N LYS A 29 0.80 7.77 -8.99
CA LYS A 29 -0.49 8.08 -8.35
C LYS A 29 -0.94 9.49 -8.69
N THR A 30 -0.05 10.50 -8.61
CA THR A 30 -0.38 11.89 -8.97
C THR A 30 -0.75 12.05 -10.44
N ARG A 31 -0.20 11.23 -11.34
CA ARG A 31 -0.62 11.18 -12.77
C ARG A 31 -1.98 10.52 -12.99
N GLY A 32 -2.64 10.03 -11.94
CA GLY A 32 -3.96 9.41 -12.00
C GLY A 32 -3.94 7.89 -12.22
N GLU A 33 -2.79 7.24 -12.09
CA GLU A 33 -2.71 5.78 -12.14
C GLU A 33 -3.37 5.18 -10.89
N LYS A 34 -4.27 4.21 -11.08
CA LYS A 34 -4.96 3.51 -9.99
C LYS A 34 -4.15 2.30 -9.56
N ALA A 35 -3.83 2.20 -8.27
CA ALA A 35 -3.23 1.01 -7.67
C ALA A 35 -4.31 0.15 -7.02
N ASP A 36 -4.37 -1.14 -7.36
CA ASP A 36 -5.17 -2.11 -6.57
C ASP A 36 -4.32 -2.71 -5.46
N LEU A 37 -4.38 -2.08 -4.28
CA LEU A 37 -3.62 -2.50 -3.10
C LEU A 37 -4.44 -3.37 -2.14
N ARG A 38 -5.73 -3.59 -2.39
CA ARG A 38 -6.61 -4.32 -1.45
C ARG A 38 -6.13 -5.74 -1.23
N GLY A 39 -6.00 -6.16 0.03
CA GLY A 39 -5.50 -7.49 0.36
C GLY A 39 -4.01 -7.70 0.07
N ALA A 40 -3.25 -6.63 -0.21
CA ALA A 40 -1.84 -6.76 -0.54
C ALA A 40 -0.99 -7.07 0.69
N ASP A 41 0.07 -7.84 0.46
CA ASP A 41 1.09 -8.10 1.48
C ASP A 41 2.13 -6.98 1.49
N PHE A 42 2.27 -6.27 2.61
CA PHE A 42 3.34 -5.28 2.86
C PHE A 42 4.28 -5.72 3.99
N HIS A 43 4.37 -7.02 4.26
CA HIS A 43 5.25 -7.56 5.29
C HIS A 43 6.71 -7.13 5.04
N ARG A 44 7.29 -6.46 6.05
CA ARG A 44 8.66 -5.90 6.04
C ARG A 44 8.94 -4.87 4.93
N VAL A 45 7.91 -4.20 4.43
CA VAL A 45 8.07 -3.10 3.48
C VAL A 45 8.27 -1.78 4.22
N ASP A 46 9.12 -0.90 3.70
CA ASP A 46 9.23 0.48 4.16
C ASP A 46 8.31 1.37 3.31
N LEU A 47 7.24 1.88 3.92
CA LEU A 47 6.24 2.73 3.25
C LEU A 47 6.33 4.19 3.71
N ARG A 48 7.44 4.58 4.35
CA ARG A 48 7.64 5.96 4.80
C ARG A 48 7.62 6.93 3.62
N GLY A 49 6.81 7.98 3.74
CA GLY A 49 6.64 8.99 2.69
C GLY A 49 5.77 8.57 1.51
N MET A 50 5.12 7.40 1.57
CA MET A 50 4.10 7.03 0.59
C MET A 50 2.92 8.01 0.69
N ASP A 51 2.34 8.39 -0.44
CA ASP A 51 1.09 9.16 -0.45
C ASP A 51 -0.10 8.19 -0.39
N ALA A 52 -0.62 7.96 0.82
CA ALA A 52 -1.77 7.09 1.04
C ALA A 52 -3.14 7.79 0.86
N ASP A 53 -3.19 9.08 0.48
CA ASP A 53 -4.46 9.82 0.38
C ASP A 53 -5.43 9.15 -0.60
N GLY A 54 -6.63 8.81 -0.13
CA GLY A 54 -7.68 8.18 -0.93
C GLY A 54 -7.39 6.76 -1.40
N LEU A 55 -6.30 6.11 -0.92
CA LEU A 55 -6.01 4.72 -1.27
C LEU A 55 -6.93 3.75 -0.51
N ASP A 56 -7.27 2.66 -1.19
CA ASP A 56 -7.95 1.53 -0.58
C ASP A 56 -6.92 0.47 -0.15
N LEU A 57 -6.61 0.48 1.15
CA LEU A 57 -5.69 -0.44 1.82
C LEU A 57 -6.44 -1.49 2.64
N SER A 58 -7.73 -1.72 2.33
CA SER A 58 -8.55 -2.68 3.07
C SER A 58 -7.99 -4.10 2.93
N ASN A 59 -8.01 -4.86 4.03
CA ASN A 59 -7.48 -6.21 4.17
C ASN A 59 -5.96 -6.36 3.89
N CYS A 60 -5.20 -5.27 3.83
CA CYS A 60 -3.76 -5.33 3.63
C CYS A 60 -3.04 -5.90 4.85
N TYR A 61 -1.87 -6.51 4.63
CA TYR A 61 -1.07 -7.06 5.72
C TYR A 61 0.19 -6.22 5.97
N PHE A 62 0.17 -5.41 7.03
CA PHE A 62 1.25 -4.46 7.37
C PHE A 62 2.24 -4.97 8.44
N ARG A 63 2.30 -6.28 8.70
CA ARG A 63 3.15 -6.80 9.78
C ARG A 63 4.63 -6.48 9.53
N MET A 64 5.30 -5.89 10.51
CA MET A 64 6.70 -5.43 10.40
C MET A 64 6.94 -4.39 9.28
N CYS A 65 5.88 -3.73 8.78
CA CYS A 65 5.98 -2.62 7.85
C CYS A 65 6.39 -1.33 8.60
N ASP A 66 7.24 -0.51 7.99
CA ASP A 66 7.55 0.83 8.52
C ASP A 66 6.58 1.87 7.96
N LEU A 67 5.62 2.27 8.80
CA LEU A 67 4.59 3.27 8.49
C LEU A 67 4.87 4.62 9.19
N ARG A 68 6.07 4.82 9.77
CA ARG A 68 6.34 6.02 10.57
C ARG A 68 6.23 7.29 9.73
N GLY A 69 5.43 8.24 10.18
CA GLY A 69 5.20 9.51 9.48
C GLY A 69 4.31 9.40 8.24
N LEU A 70 3.71 8.23 7.98
CA LEU A 70 2.73 8.05 6.92
C LEU A 70 1.36 8.59 7.37
N ASP A 71 0.78 9.50 6.59
CA ASP A 71 -0.60 9.96 6.81
C ASP A 71 -1.59 8.95 6.22
N LEU A 72 -2.33 8.27 7.11
CA LEU A 72 -3.36 7.30 6.76
C LEU A 72 -4.79 7.82 7.01
N THR A 73 -4.96 9.10 7.36
CA THR A 73 -6.26 9.66 7.80
C THR A 73 -7.36 9.57 6.74
N LYS A 74 -6.98 9.58 5.46
CA LYS A 74 -7.89 9.46 4.31
C LYS A 74 -7.80 8.12 3.58
N ALA A 75 -6.99 7.18 4.09
CA ALA A 75 -6.90 5.84 3.53
C ALA A 75 -8.01 4.95 4.08
N LYS A 76 -8.50 3.99 3.28
CA LYS A 76 -9.40 2.94 3.79
C LYS A 76 -8.55 1.81 4.36
N LEU A 77 -8.74 1.51 5.63
CA LEU A 77 -7.97 0.49 6.37
C LEU A 77 -8.86 -0.62 6.95
N GLU A 78 -10.03 -0.85 6.36
CA GLU A 78 -10.96 -1.85 6.87
C GLU A 78 -10.33 -3.25 6.80
N GLY A 79 -10.18 -3.92 7.94
CA GLY A 79 -9.59 -5.26 8.02
C GLY A 79 -8.06 -5.33 7.83
N ALA A 80 -7.37 -4.19 7.86
CA ALA A 80 -5.90 -4.11 7.81
C ALA A 80 -5.22 -4.34 9.16
#